data_AF-A0A9E2RJ27-F1
#
_entry.id   AF-A0A9E2RJ27-F1
#
_cell.length_a   1.000
_cell.length_b   1.000
_cell.length_c   1.000
_cell.angle_alpha   90.00
_cell.angle_beta   90.00
_cell.angle_gamma   90.00
#
_symmetry.space_group_name_H-M   'P 1'
#
loop_
_entity.id
_entity.type
_entity.pdbx_description
1 polymer ?
#
loop_
_entity_poly.entity_id
_entity_poly.type
_entity_poly.pdbx_seq_one_letter_code
_entity_poly.pdbx_strand_id
1 'polypeptide(L)' 'MVIVPTDEQDLAFMRVALEEATRAPAIGEVPIAAVVVRGGEILAQAHNYRELWQDPTAHA' A
#
# COMPACT_ATOMS: atom_id res chain seq x y z
N MET A 1 -10.56 -17.46 -0.51
CA MET A 1 -9.29 -17.89 -1.10
C MET A 1 -8.32 -16.72 -0.93
N VAL A 2 -7.39 -16.79 0.02
CA VAL A 2 -6.36 -15.76 0.21
C VAL A 2 -5.18 -16.19 -0.63
N ILE A 3 -4.82 -15.38 -1.62
CA ILE A 3 -3.63 -15.60 -2.44
C ILE A 3 -2.45 -15.24 -1.56
N VAL A 4 -1.76 -16.23 -1.01
CA VAL A 4 -0.50 -15.99 -0.30
C VAL A 4 0.56 -15.79 -1.38
N PRO A 5 1.26 -14.64 -1.43
CA PRO A 5 2.34 -14.44 -2.38
C PRO A 5 3.44 -15.48 -2.12
N THR A 6 3.72 -16.31 -3.12
CA THR A 6 4.72 -17.38 -3.04
C THR A 6 6.04 -17.02 -3.71
N ASP A 7 6.13 -15.87 -4.37
CA ASP A 7 7.36 -15.37 -5.00
C ASP A 7 8.16 -14.47 -4.03
N GLU A 8 9.49 -14.57 -4.04
CA GLU A 8 10.39 -13.73 -3.26
C GLU A 8 10.26 -12.25 -3.65
N GLN A 9 9.97 -11.97 -4.92
CA GLN A 9 9.67 -10.61 -5.40
C GLN A 9 8.36 -10.08 -4.82
N ASP A 10 7.31 -10.89 -4.79
CA ASP A 10 6.02 -10.48 -4.21
C ASP A 10 6.20 -10.15 -2.71
N LEU A 11 7.00 -10.93 -1.98
CA LEU A 11 7.34 -10.65 -0.58
C LEU A 11 8.13 -9.35 -0.42
N ALA A 12 9.07 -9.06 -1.32
CA ALA A 12 9.82 -7.81 -1.31
C ALA A 12 8.90 -6.61 -1.53
N PHE A 13 8.01 -6.67 -2.52
CA PHE A 13 7.05 -5.59 -2.78
C PHE A 13 6.01 -5.44 -1.67
N MET A 14 5.58 -6.56 -1.05
CA MET A 14 4.68 -6.52 0.09
C MET A 14 5.32 -5.84 1.31
N ARG A 15 6.62 -6.02 1.54
CA ARG A 15 7.33 -5.29 2.61
C ARG A 15 7.30 -3.79 2.37
N VAL A 16 7.52 -3.35 1.12
CA VAL A 16 7.42 -1.93 0.75
C VAL A 16 6.00 -1.39 0.99
N ALA A 17 4.97 -2.15 0.60
CA ALA A 17 3.58 -1.77 0.88
C ALA A 17 3.33 -1.64 2.40
N LEU A 18 3.81 -2.59 3.20
CA LEU A 18 3.65 -2.54 4.66
C LEU A 18 4.39 -1.34 5.28
N GLU A 19 5.59 -1.00 4.80
CA GLU A 19 6.32 0.19 5.23
C GLU A 19 5.52 1.46 4.93
N GLU A 20 4.94 1.59 3.73
CA GLU A 20 4.09 2.72 3.38
C GLU A 20 2.81 2.79 4.24
N ALA A 21 2.21 1.64 4.55
CA ALA A 21 1.03 1.56 5.43
C ALA A 21 1.30 2.08 6.84
N THR A 22 2.53 1.98 7.34
CA THR A 22 2.91 2.50 8.67
C THR A 22 2.81 4.03 8.77
N ARG A 23 2.75 4.74 7.64
CA ARG A 23 2.68 6.21 7.59
C ARG A 23 1.26 6.73 7.75
N ALA A 24 0.25 5.95 7.37
CA ALA A 24 -1.15 6.34 7.39
C ALA A 24 -1.65 6.76 8.81
N PRO A 25 -1.34 6.03 9.89
CA PRO A 25 -1.80 6.41 11.23
C PRO A 25 -1.30 7.78 11.68
N ALA A 26 -0.14 8.24 11.19
CA ALA A 26 0.42 9.56 11.53
C ALA A 26 -0.44 10.72 11.03
N ILE A 27 -1.28 10.48 10.01
CA ILE A 27 -2.24 11.45 9.47
C ILE A 27 -3.70 11.10 9.81
N GLY A 28 -3.91 10.18 10.77
CA GLY A 28 -5.24 9.77 11.23
C GLY A 28 -5.94 8.77 10.31
N GLU A 29 -5.20 8.12 9.41
CA GLU A 29 -5.74 7.21 8.41
C GLU A 29 -5.65 5.73 8.83
N VAL A 30 -6.48 4.90 8.22
CA VAL A 30 -6.42 3.44 8.37
C VAL A 30 -5.12 2.94 7.73
N PRO A 31 -4.32 2.08 8.42
CA PRO A 31 -3.01 1.62 7.95
C PRO A 31 -3.14 0.60 6.81
N ILE A 32 -3.49 1.08 5.63
CA ILE A 32 -3.58 0.32 4.38
C ILE A 32 -2.75 1.06 3.34
N ALA A 33 -1.96 0.30 2.59
CA ALA A 33 -1.19 0.82 1.47
C ALA A 33 -1.10 -0.20 0.33
N ALA A 34 -0.77 0.30 -0.85
CA ALA A 34 -0.62 -0.47 -2.07
C ALA A 34 0.60 0.00 -2.86
N VAL A 35 1.15 -0.93 -3.64
CA VAL A 35 2.25 -0.67 -4.57
C VAL A 35 1.88 -1.20 -5.95
N VAL A 36 2.18 -0.42 -6.99
CA VAL A 36 1.99 -0.81 -8.39
C VAL A 36 3.35 -1.15 -8.99
N VAL A 37 3.50 -2.38 -9.48
CA VAL A 37 4.77 -2.88 -10.02
C VAL A 37 4.63 -3.24 -11.49
N ARG A 38 5.63 -2.91 -12.30
CA ARG A 38 5.72 -3.34 -13.71
C ARG A 38 7.16 -3.70 -14.04
N GLY A 39 7.38 -4.93 -14.50
CA GLY A 39 8.72 -5.38 -14.91
C GLY A 39 9.74 -5.39 -13.77
N GLY A 40 9.31 -5.59 -12.52
CA GLY A 40 10.16 -5.57 -11.34
C GLY A 40 10.45 -4.17 -10.77
N GLU A 41 9.91 -3.11 -11.37
CA GLU A 41 10.04 -1.74 -10.91
C GLU A 41 8.74 -1.26 -10.27
N ILE A 42 8.83 -0.54 -9.16
CA ILE A 42 7.69 0.08 -8.49
C ILE A 42 7.38 1.42 -9.18
N LEU A 43 6.19 1.52 -9.77
CA LEU A 43 5.69 2.72 -10.44
C LEU A 43 4.96 3.68 -9.49
N ALA A 44 4.31 3.15 -8.46
CA ALA A 44 3.56 3.93 -7.49
C ALA A 44 3.50 3.23 -6.12
N GLN A 45 3.44 4.02 -5.06
CA GLN A 45 3.22 3.59 -3.68
C GLN A 45 2.30 4.62 -3.01
N ALA A 46 1.24 4.17 -2.36
CA ALA A 46 0.31 5.05 -1.67
C ALA A 46 -0.31 4.36 -0.46
N HIS A 47 -0.65 5.15 0.57
CA HIS A 47 -1.49 4.72 1.69
C HIS A 47 -2.85 5.42 1.64
N ASN A 48 -3.77 5.02 2.52
CA ASN A 48 -5.12 5.59 2.57
C ASN A 48 -5.08 7.10 2.90
N TYR A 49 -5.88 7.90 2.19
CA TYR A 49 -6.03 9.36 2.39
C TYR A 49 -7.49 9.81 2.54
N ARG A 50 -8.39 8.87 2.83
CA ARG A 50 -9.84 9.09 2.91
C ARG A 50 -10.25 10.21 3.87
N GLU A 51 -9.72 10.18 5.10
CA GLU A 51 -10.00 11.17 6.13
C GLU A 51 -9.28 12.50 5.88
N LEU A 52 -8.02 12.46 5.45
CA LEU A 52 -7.23 13.65 5.18
C LEU A 52 -7.79 14.46 4.02
N TRP A 53 -8.21 13.79 2.95
CA TRP A 53 -8.76 14.43 1.74
C TRP A 53 -10.28 14.57 1.78
N GLN A 54 -10.94 14.02 2.81
CA GLN A 54 -12.40 13.97 2.91
C GLN A 54 -13.04 13.37 1.65
N ASP A 55 -12.38 12.39 1.06
CA ASP A 55 -12.76 11.73 -0.19
C ASP A 55 -12.96 10.23 0.06
N PRO A 56 -14.20 9.70 -0.04
CA PRO A 56 -14.46 8.28 0.18
C PRO A 56 -13.77 7.36 -0.84
N THR A 57 -13.23 7.90 -1.94
CA THR A 57 -12.53 7.14 -2.97
C THR A 57 -11.01 7.12 -2.81
N ALA A 58 -10.46 7.92 -1.89
CA ALA A 58 -9.01 8.06 -1.65
C ALA A 58 -8.43 6.88 -0.84
N HIS A 59 -8.67 5.67 -1.34
CA HIS A 59 -8.02 4.45 -0.89
C HIS A 59 -6.63 4.32 -1.50
N ALA A 60 -5.83 3.42 -0.92
CA ALA A 60 -4.51 3.05 -1.43
C ALA A 60 -4.59 2.35 -2.80
#